data_AF-A0A0B8WCP7-F1
#
_entry.id   AF-A0A0B8WCP7-F1
#
_cell.length_a   1.000
_cell.length_b   1.000
_cell.length_c   1.000
_cell.angle_alpha   90.00
_cell.angle_beta   90.00
_cell.angle_gamma   90.00
#
_symmetry.space_group_name_H-M   'P 1'
#
loop_
_entity.id
_entity.type
_entity.pdbx_description
1 polymer ?
#
loop_
_entity_poly.entity_id
_entity_poly.type
_entity_poly.pdbx_seq_one_letter_code
_entity_poly.pdbx_strand_id
1 'polypeptide(L)'
;MNSFKQALIHLKNHWKYGLLIGALGLMVALILRHIPYVSAFLTAFALLILQHLTDRWMEGKKWQNLSTLKEFLLPFVVTSLILFPTTVLIGSSLGILQSPQEYLSGAPLSLGLFMLGAFFYLVLTHALRYRMETTTGLAEALDIVGLASMKNFRVYFVLSFYLALLLLLAGVTWGLGFLVAFPMLFFSSHYSYNEMKTLFVKK
;
A
#
# COMPACT_ATOMS: atom_id res chain seq x y z
N MET A 1 -12.83 15.74 -1.55
CA MET A 1 -13.39 14.69 -2.43
C MET A 1 -12.92 13.35 -1.86
N ASN A 2 -13.62 12.22 -2.00
CA ASN A 2 -13.17 10.97 -1.34
C ASN A 2 -12.01 10.37 -2.14
N SER A 3 -10.81 10.27 -1.55
CA SER A 3 -9.61 9.65 -2.15
C SER A 3 -9.87 8.30 -2.83
N PHE A 4 -10.69 7.43 -2.21
CA PHE A 4 -11.06 6.13 -2.80
C PHE A 4 -11.88 6.29 -4.08
N LYS A 5 -12.80 7.26 -4.12
CA LYS A 5 -13.62 7.58 -5.30
C LYS A 5 -12.73 8.11 -6.43
N GLN A 6 -11.74 8.94 -6.11
CA GLN A 6 -10.78 9.43 -7.11
C GLN A 6 -9.95 8.30 -7.71
N ALA A 7 -9.49 7.37 -6.87
CA ALA A 7 -8.79 6.16 -7.30
C ALA A 7 -9.63 5.31 -8.26
N LEU A 8 -10.93 5.14 -7.96
CA LEU A 8 -11.84 4.35 -8.80
C LEU A 8 -12.08 5.02 -10.16
N ILE A 9 -12.28 6.35 -10.19
CA ILE A 9 -12.41 7.11 -11.43
C ILE A 9 -11.12 7.01 -12.26
N HIS A 10 -9.96 7.12 -11.61
CA HIS A 10 -8.68 7.02 -12.29
C HIS A 10 -8.46 5.62 -12.88
N LEU A 11 -8.75 4.57 -12.11
CA LEU A 11 -8.69 3.19 -12.59
C LEU A 11 -9.62 2.95 -13.78
N LYS A 12 -10.85 3.50 -13.74
CA LYS A 12 -11.79 3.42 -14.87
C LYS A 12 -11.22 4.08 -16.13
N ASN A 13 -10.65 5.27 -15.99
CA ASN A 13 -10.14 6.04 -17.13
C ASN A 13 -8.84 5.45 -17.71
N HIS A 14 -8.00 4.84 -16.88
CA HIS A 14 -6.70 4.29 -17.26
C HIS A 14 -6.59 2.78 -17.02
N TRP A 15 -7.68 2.03 -17.27
CA TRP A 15 -7.81 0.62 -16.90
C TRP A 15 -6.68 -0.27 -17.42
N LYS A 16 -6.14 0.00 -18.62
CA LYS A 16 -5.01 -0.76 -19.19
C LYS A 16 -3.74 -0.63 -18.34
N TYR A 17 -3.40 0.60 -17.93
CA TYR A 17 -2.24 0.86 -17.08
C TYR A 17 -2.47 0.35 -15.66
N GLY A 18 -3.70 0.50 -15.14
CA GLY A 18 -4.12 -0.11 -13.89
C GLY A 18 -3.92 -1.62 -13.89
N LEU A 19 -4.41 -2.33 -14.92
CA LEU A 19 -4.20 -3.77 -15.04
C LEU A 19 -2.73 -4.16 -15.14
N LEU A 20 -1.90 -3.38 -15.83
CA LEU A 20 -0.47 -3.63 -15.91
C LEU A 20 0.19 -3.52 -14.53
N ILE A 21 -0.13 -2.48 -13.77
CA ILE A 21 0.35 -2.29 -12.39
C ILE A 21 -0.13 -3.44 -11.50
N GLY A 22 -1.40 -3.85 -11.63
CA GLY A 22 -1.98 -4.97 -10.90
C GLY A 22 -1.32 -6.30 -11.25
N ALA A 23 -1.04 -6.55 -12.53
CA ALA A 23 -0.36 -7.74 -13.01
C ALA A 23 1.09 -7.81 -12.53
N LEU A 24 1.82 -6.69 -12.54
CA LEU A 24 3.16 -6.61 -11.96
C LEU A 24 3.13 -6.91 -10.45
N GLY A 25 2.21 -6.31 -9.71
CA GLY A 25 2.04 -6.58 -8.27
C GLY A 25 1.69 -8.05 -7.98
N LEU A 26 0.80 -8.64 -8.78
CA LEU A 26 0.45 -10.07 -8.67
C LEU A 26 1.66 -10.96 -8.97
N MET A 27 2.41 -10.67 -10.04
CA MET A 27 3.60 -11.42 -10.42
C MET A 27 4.66 -11.40 -9.30
N VAL A 28 4.90 -10.22 -8.71
CA VAL A 28 5.77 -10.06 -7.54
C VAL A 28 5.29 -10.94 -6.39
N ALA A 29 4.01 -10.87 -6.04
CA ALA A 29 3.44 -11.65 -4.95
C ALA A 29 3.57 -13.16 -5.19
N LEU A 30 3.37 -13.63 -6.42
CA LEU A 30 3.49 -15.04 -6.80
C LEU A 30 4.94 -15.54 -6.75
N ILE A 31 5.88 -14.78 -7.32
CA ILE A 31 7.30 -15.15 -7.31
C ILE A 31 7.82 -15.25 -5.88
N LEU A 32 7.45 -14.28 -5.03
CA LEU A 32 7.95 -14.21 -3.67
C LEU A 32 7.26 -15.20 -2.73
N ARG A 33 6.08 -15.73 -3.05
CA ARG A 33 5.34 -16.68 -2.21
C ARG A 33 6.16 -17.90 -1.74
N HIS A 34 7.16 -18.31 -2.51
CA HIS A 34 7.93 -19.54 -2.26
C HIS A 34 9.08 -19.42 -1.24
N ILE A 35 9.40 -18.22 -0.74
CA ILE A 35 10.53 -18.02 0.18
C ILE A 35 10.02 -17.53 1.56
N PRO A 36 9.86 -18.38 2.58
CA PRO A 36 9.32 -17.96 3.87
C PRO A 36 10.13 -16.80 4.50
N TYR A 37 9.44 -15.84 5.14
CA TYR A 37 9.98 -14.65 5.83
C TYR A 37 10.75 -13.63 4.95
N VAL A 38 11.70 -14.07 4.13
CA VAL A 38 12.39 -13.20 3.15
C VAL A 38 11.39 -12.66 2.13
N SER A 39 10.37 -13.45 1.77
CA SER A 39 9.26 -13.02 0.91
C SER A 39 8.52 -11.81 1.41
N ALA A 40 8.21 -11.72 2.71
CA ALA A 40 7.42 -10.63 3.26
C ALA A 40 8.18 -9.30 3.18
N PHE A 41 9.49 -9.33 3.44
CA PHE A 41 10.37 -8.16 3.26
C PHE A 41 10.52 -7.78 1.79
N LEU A 42 10.82 -8.74 0.92
CA LEU A 42 10.95 -8.50 -0.53
C LEU A 42 9.64 -8.01 -1.14
N THR A 43 8.50 -8.49 -0.65
CA THR A 43 7.18 -8.06 -1.09
C THR A 43 6.92 -6.63 -0.66
N ALA A 44 7.24 -6.27 0.59
CA ALA A 44 7.15 -4.88 1.06
C ALA A 44 8.01 -3.95 0.21
N PHE A 45 9.25 -4.34 -0.07
CA PHE A 45 10.18 -3.58 -0.90
C PHE A 45 9.68 -3.40 -2.33
N ALA A 46 9.22 -4.48 -2.96
CA ALA A 46 8.68 -4.43 -4.32
C ALA A 46 7.38 -3.61 -4.40
N LEU A 47 6.49 -3.72 -3.41
CA LEU A 47 5.27 -2.90 -3.33
C LEU A 47 5.59 -1.41 -3.17
N LEU A 48 6.61 -1.06 -2.38
CA LEU A 48 7.07 0.33 -2.26
C LEU A 48 7.66 0.86 -3.58
N ILE A 49 8.42 0.03 -4.32
CA ILE A 49 8.91 0.41 -5.64
C ILE A 49 7.75 0.64 -6.60
N LEU A 50 6.79 -0.28 -6.66
CA LEU A 50 5.61 -0.15 -7.53
C LEU A 50 4.77 1.07 -7.16
N GLN A 51 4.62 1.35 -5.88
CA GLN A 51 3.97 2.55 -5.36
C GLN A 51 4.71 3.81 -5.82
N HIS A 52 6.03 3.88 -5.67
CA HIS A 52 6.83 5.02 -6.10
C HIS A 52 6.76 5.25 -7.62
N LEU A 53 6.82 4.18 -8.41
CA LEU A 53 6.66 4.25 -9.87
C LEU A 53 5.26 4.76 -10.23
N THR A 54 4.24 4.29 -9.52
CA THR A 54 2.86 4.76 -9.68
C THR A 54 2.74 6.24 -9.34
N ASP A 55 3.33 6.70 -8.22
CA ASP A 55 3.33 8.10 -7.84
C ASP A 55 4.00 8.99 -8.89
N ARG A 56 5.15 8.56 -9.42
CA ARG A 56 5.84 9.29 -10.49
C ARG A 56 5.02 9.38 -11.77
N TRP A 57 4.34 8.31 -12.13
CA TRP A 57 3.43 8.31 -13.28
C TRP A 57 2.29 9.31 -13.09
N MET A 58 1.65 9.27 -11.93
CA MET A 58 0.54 10.15 -11.57
C MET A 58 0.96 11.62 -11.56
N GLU A 59 2.22 11.90 -11.23
CA GLU A 59 2.83 13.24 -11.29
C GLU A 59 3.32 13.64 -12.70
N GLY A 60 3.14 12.80 -13.72
CA GLY A 60 3.63 13.05 -15.08
C GLY A 60 5.16 13.01 -15.22
N LYS A 61 5.88 12.47 -14.23
CA LYS A 61 7.34 12.36 -14.25
C LYS A 61 7.78 11.14 -15.05
N LYS A 62 8.93 11.25 -15.74
CA LYS A 62 9.52 10.12 -16.49
C LYS A 62 9.82 8.94 -15.55
N TRP A 63 9.33 7.75 -15.90
CA TRP A 63 9.51 6.51 -15.12
C TRP A 63 10.96 6.00 -15.14
N GLN A 64 11.70 6.34 -16.20
CA GLN A 64 13.07 5.85 -16.44
C GLN A 64 14.13 6.49 -15.54
N ASN A 65 13.82 7.63 -14.90
CA ASN A 65 14.80 8.30 -14.05
C ASN A 65 14.84 7.66 -12.65
N LEU A 66 15.56 6.54 -12.55
CA LEU A 66 15.77 5.78 -11.32
C LEU A 66 16.81 6.42 -10.37
N SER A 67 17.31 7.64 -10.66
CA SER A 67 18.28 8.31 -9.79
C SER A 67 17.73 8.51 -8.37
N THR A 68 16.45 8.85 -8.25
CA THR A 68 15.76 8.96 -6.96
C THR A 68 15.77 7.65 -6.18
N LEU A 69 15.61 6.50 -6.85
CA LEU A 69 15.65 5.20 -6.16
C LEU A 69 17.05 4.87 -5.63
N LYS A 70 18.11 5.31 -6.32
CA LYS A 70 19.49 5.16 -5.85
C LYS A 70 19.80 6.07 -4.66
N GLU A 71 19.41 7.35 -4.74
CA GLU A 71 19.60 8.34 -3.68
C GLU A 71 18.80 7.99 -2.42
N PHE A 72 17.61 7.42 -2.59
CA PHE A 72 16.70 7.05 -1.51
C PHE A 72 16.67 5.54 -1.21
N LEU A 73 17.70 4.77 -1.60
CA LEU A 73 17.69 3.31 -1.42
C LEU A 73 17.58 2.89 0.06
N LEU A 74 18.37 3.53 0.94
CA LEU A 74 18.32 3.27 2.37
C LEU A 74 16.93 3.53 2.98
N PRO A 75 16.26 4.68 2.72
CA PRO A 75 14.85 4.88 3.09
C PRO A 75 13.91 3.75 2.67
N PHE A 76 14.03 3.27 1.43
CA PHE A 76 13.18 2.19 0.93
C PHE A 76 13.43 0.89 1.71
N VAL A 77 14.70 0.53 1.93
CA VAL A 77 15.07 -0.66 2.72
C VAL A 77 14.53 -0.58 4.14
N VAL A 78 14.74 0.55 4.83
CA VAL A 78 14.27 0.74 6.21
C VAL A 78 12.74 0.75 6.27
N THR A 79 12.06 1.44 5.35
CA THR A 79 10.58 1.45 5.31
C THR A 79 10.03 0.06 5.01
N SER A 80 10.69 -0.72 4.17
CA SER A 80 10.32 -2.13 3.90
C SER A 80 10.46 -3.01 5.13
N LEU A 81 11.50 -2.77 5.93
CA LEU A 81 11.71 -3.48 7.19
C LEU A 81 10.63 -3.13 8.22
N ILE A 82 10.18 -1.87 8.27
CA ILE A 82 9.07 -1.45 9.13
C ILE A 82 7.72 -1.95 8.58
N LEU A 83 7.57 -2.11 7.27
CA LEU A 83 6.39 -2.69 6.63
C LEU A 83 6.34 -4.22 6.73
N PHE A 84 7.43 -4.90 7.09
CA PHE A 84 7.47 -6.35 7.18
C PHE A 84 6.33 -6.95 8.04
N PRO A 85 6.03 -6.43 9.26
CA PRO A 85 4.89 -6.92 10.03
C PRO A 85 3.56 -6.73 9.29
N THR A 86 3.42 -5.65 8.52
CA THR A 86 2.23 -5.36 7.71
C THR A 86 2.05 -6.40 6.62
N THR A 87 3.12 -6.77 5.91
CA THR A 87 3.05 -7.81 4.87
C THR A 87 2.82 -9.19 5.46
N VAL A 88 3.34 -9.48 6.66
CA VAL A 88 3.01 -10.69 7.41
C VAL A 88 1.53 -10.72 7.81
N LEU A 89 0.95 -9.62 8.30
CA LEU A 89 -0.47 -9.53 8.64
C LEU A 89 -1.38 -9.78 7.42
N ILE A 90 -1.02 -9.21 6.26
CA ILE A 90 -1.71 -9.44 4.99
C ILE A 90 -1.56 -10.90 4.52
N GLY A 91 -0.37 -11.49 4.68
CA GLY A 91 -0.14 -12.91 4.37
C GLY A 91 -0.94 -13.85 5.27
N SER A 92 -0.97 -13.58 6.58
CA SER A 92 -1.73 -14.37 7.55
C SER A 92 -3.24 -14.30 7.31
N SER A 93 -3.77 -13.12 6.98
CA SER A 93 -5.19 -12.95 6.65
C SER A 93 -5.60 -13.70 5.38
N LEU A 94 -4.72 -13.76 4.37
CA LEU A 94 -4.91 -14.64 3.21
C LEU A 94 -4.86 -16.13 3.59
N GLY A 95 -3.95 -16.52 4.47
CA GLY A 95 -3.85 -17.89 4.97
C GLY A 95 -5.11 -18.35 5.70
N ILE A 96 -5.68 -17.49 6.56
CA ILE A 96 -6.96 -17.74 7.24
C ILE A 96 -8.09 -17.94 6.21
N LEU A 97 -8.17 -17.08 5.19
CA LEU A 97 -9.20 -17.20 4.15
C LEU A 97 -9.02 -18.42 3.27
N GLN A 98 -7.80 -18.89 3.05
CA GLN A 98 -7.55 -20.07 2.22
C GLN A 98 -7.64 -21.37 3.03
N SER A 99 -7.83 -21.29 4.34
CA SER A 99 -7.98 -22.46 5.20
C SER A 99 -9.35 -23.13 4.98
N PRO A 100 -9.40 -24.45 4.72
CA PRO A 100 -10.67 -25.14 4.42
C PRO A 100 -11.65 -25.21 5.59
N GLN A 101 -11.18 -25.04 6.83
CA GLN A 101 -11.93 -25.34 8.06
C GLN A 101 -12.69 -24.13 8.63
N GLU A 102 -12.34 -22.89 8.23
CA GLU A 102 -12.85 -21.66 8.85
C GLU A 102 -13.25 -20.56 7.86
N TYR A 103 -13.60 -20.91 6.62
CA TYR A 103 -13.78 -19.92 5.54
C TYR A 103 -14.79 -18.80 5.88
N LEU A 104 -15.93 -19.13 6.51
CA LEU A 104 -16.97 -18.16 6.89
C LEU A 104 -16.71 -17.50 8.25
N SER A 105 -16.13 -18.22 9.21
CA SER A 105 -15.81 -17.69 10.55
C SER A 105 -14.53 -16.84 10.56
N GLY A 106 -13.61 -17.09 9.65
CA GLY A 106 -12.34 -16.38 9.50
C GLY A 106 -12.44 -15.07 8.70
N ALA A 107 -13.52 -14.88 7.92
CA ALA A 107 -13.68 -13.67 7.10
C ALA A 107 -13.70 -12.35 7.92
N PRO A 108 -14.40 -12.24 9.07
CA PRO A 108 -14.33 -11.04 9.91
C PRO A 108 -12.93 -10.79 10.49
N LEU A 109 -12.23 -11.85 10.92
CA LEU A 109 -10.87 -11.76 11.45
C LEU A 109 -9.90 -11.27 10.35
N SER A 110 -9.96 -11.88 9.16
CA SER A 110 -9.16 -11.49 8.00
C SER A 110 -9.44 -10.07 7.55
N LEU A 111 -10.70 -9.62 7.59
CA LEU A 111 -11.04 -8.23 7.29
C LEU A 111 -10.40 -7.26 8.29
N GLY A 112 -10.41 -7.57 9.58
CA GLY A 112 -9.74 -6.77 10.61
C GLY A 112 -8.23 -6.67 10.39
N LEU A 113 -7.59 -7.81 10.07
CA LEU A 113 -6.16 -7.86 9.73
C LEU A 113 -5.83 -7.10 8.45
N PHE A 114 -6.66 -7.19 7.40
CA PHE A 114 -6.48 -6.40 6.18
C PHE A 114 -6.67 -4.90 6.43
N MET A 115 -7.59 -4.52 7.32
CA MET A 115 -7.77 -3.11 7.67
C MET A 115 -6.54 -2.55 8.37
N LEU A 116 -5.99 -3.27 9.36
CA LEU A 116 -4.72 -2.90 9.99
C LEU A 116 -3.58 -2.86 8.98
N GLY A 117 -3.52 -3.86 8.10
CA GLY A 117 -2.54 -3.95 7.02
C GLY A 117 -2.58 -2.73 6.09
N ALA A 118 -3.76 -2.39 5.59
CA ALA A 118 -3.97 -1.23 4.73
C ALA A 118 -3.65 0.09 5.46
N PHE A 119 -4.01 0.21 6.75
CA PHE A 119 -3.71 1.39 7.55
C PHE A 119 -2.21 1.63 7.68
N PHE A 120 -1.45 0.62 8.14
CA PHE A 120 0.01 0.74 8.27
C PHE A 120 0.68 0.97 6.92
N TYR A 121 0.20 0.30 5.87
CA TYR A 121 0.68 0.52 4.51
C TYR A 121 0.56 1.99 4.09
N LEU A 122 -0.62 2.61 4.30
CA LEU A 122 -0.86 4.01 3.95
C LEU A 122 0.04 4.95 4.73
N VAL A 123 0.15 4.77 6.05
CA VAL A 123 0.98 5.61 6.93
C VAL A 123 2.45 5.54 6.51
N LEU A 124 2.98 4.33 6.30
CA LEU A 124 4.38 4.13 5.95
C LEU A 124 4.72 4.65 4.56
N THR A 125 3.80 4.46 3.60
CA THR A 125 3.94 5.01 2.25
C THR A 125 3.91 6.54 2.25
N HIS A 126 2.99 7.14 3.01
CA HIS A 126 2.93 8.59 3.17
C HIS A 126 4.19 9.15 3.84
N ALA A 127 4.73 8.48 4.86
CA ALA A 127 5.98 8.89 5.51
C ALA A 127 7.18 8.82 4.56
N LEU A 128 7.28 7.75 3.77
CA LEU A 128 8.34 7.62 2.76
C LEU A 128 8.24 8.74 1.72
N ARG A 129 7.03 9.03 1.23
CA ARG A 129 6.80 10.10 0.26
C ARG A 129 7.10 11.48 0.83
N TYR A 130 6.65 11.75 2.06
CA TYR A 130 6.95 12.99 2.77
C TYR A 130 8.45 13.21 2.92
N ARG A 131 9.20 12.17 3.32
CA ARG A 131 10.67 12.21 3.37
C ARG A 131 11.29 12.55 1.99
N MET A 132 10.81 11.95 0.91
CA MET A 132 11.34 12.23 -0.43
C MET A 132 11.07 13.66 -0.89
N GLU A 133 9.91 14.22 -0.52
CA GLU A 133 9.53 15.59 -0.90
C GLU A 133 10.21 16.67 -0.04
N THR A 134 10.45 16.39 1.24
CA THR A 134 10.94 17.39 2.21
C THR A 134 12.36 17.16 2.70
N THR A 135 12.99 16.04 2.33
CA THR A 135 14.32 15.60 2.79
C THR A 135 14.45 15.41 4.32
N THR A 136 13.34 15.38 5.06
CA THR A 136 13.35 15.12 6.51
C THR A 136 13.85 13.72 6.85
N GLY A 137 14.32 13.52 8.07
CA GLY A 137 14.66 12.17 8.56
C GLY A 137 13.45 11.23 8.48
N LEU A 138 13.66 9.93 8.21
CA LEU A 138 12.56 8.97 8.11
C LEU A 138 11.80 8.82 9.42
N ALA A 139 12.50 8.80 10.55
CA ALA A 139 11.88 8.73 11.87
C ALA A 139 10.99 9.95 12.14
N GLU A 140 11.46 11.15 11.79
CA GLU A 140 10.69 12.39 11.91
C GLU A 140 9.47 12.39 10.96
N ALA A 141 9.66 11.94 9.71
CA ALA A 141 8.55 11.79 8.76
C ALA A 141 7.49 10.80 9.27
N LEU A 142 7.90 9.69 9.87
CA LEU A 142 6.99 8.71 10.48
C LEU A 142 6.23 9.29 11.66
N ASP A 143 6.88 10.09 12.50
CA ASP A 143 6.22 10.73 13.64
C ASP A 143 5.18 11.76 13.16
N ILE A 144 5.56 12.64 12.24
CA ILE A 144 4.66 13.66 11.67
C ILE A 144 3.45 12.99 11.00
N VAL A 145 3.68 12.03 10.11
CA VAL A 145 2.61 11.35 9.38
C VAL A 145 1.80 10.44 10.30
N GLY A 146 2.44 9.79 11.28
CA GLY A 146 1.78 8.99 12.31
C GLY A 146 0.82 9.83 13.15
N LEU A 147 1.29 10.95 13.71
CA LEU A 147 0.46 11.92 14.44
C LEU A 147 -0.67 12.48 13.57
N ALA A 148 -0.39 12.83 12.31
CA ALA A 148 -1.40 13.32 11.38
C ALA A 148 -2.45 12.25 11.07
N SER A 149 -2.05 10.98 10.96
CA SER A 149 -2.96 9.87 10.74
C SER A 149 -3.88 9.64 11.92
N MET A 150 -3.38 9.79 13.16
CA MET A 150 -4.19 9.68 14.37
C MET A 150 -5.15 10.86 14.54
N LYS A 151 -4.70 12.09 14.24
CA LYS A 151 -5.56 13.28 14.25
C LYS A 151 -6.67 13.19 13.20
N ASN A 152 -6.39 12.58 12.06
CA ASN A 152 -7.34 12.39 10.95
C ASN A 152 -7.78 10.93 10.83
N PHE A 153 -7.88 10.22 11.96
CA PHE A 153 -8.11 8.77 11.99
C PHE A 153 -9.31 8.34 11.16
N ARG A 154 -10.41 9.10 11.19
CA ARG A 154 -11.62 8.80 10.41
C ARG A 154 -11.33 8.62 8.92
N VAL A 155 -10.46 9.44 8.33
CA VAL A 155 -10.15 9.35 6.89
C VAL A 155 -9.33 8.11 6.59
N TYR A 156 -8.28 7.86 7.39
CA TYR A 156 -7.45 6.66 7.25
C TYR A 156 -8.24 5.38 7.49
N PHE A 157 -9.12 5.37 8.50
CA PHE A 157 -9.99 4.24 8.82
C PHE A 157 -10.94 3.89 7.68
N VAL A 158 -11.66 4.89 7.14
CA VAL A 158 -12.60 4.69 6.03
C VAL A 158 -11.86 4.20 4.78
N LEU A 159 -10.70 4.78 4.47
CA LEU A 159 -9.89 4.36 3.33
C LEU A 159 -9.38 2.93 3.50
N SER A 160 -8.86 2.61 4.69
CA SER A 160 -8.35 1.29 5.03
C SER A 160 -9.46 0.24 5.00
N PHE A 161 -10.69 0.57 5.42
CA PHE A 161 -11.84 -0.32 5.33
C PHE A 161 -12.18 -0.67 3.87
N TYR A 162 -12.25 0.31 2.97
CA TYR A 162 -12.53 0.03 1.55
C TYR A 162 -11.41 -0.76 0.87
N LEU A 163 -10.15 -0.45 1.19
CA LEU A 163 -9.01 -1.23 0.72
C LEU A 163 -9.02 -2.66 1.27
N ALA A 164 -9.37 -2.83 2.55
CA ALA A 164 -9.49 -4.14 3.17
C ALA A 164 -10.58 -5.00 2.54
N LEU A 165 -11.72 -4.40 2.16
CA LEU A 165 -12.75 -5.10 1.39
C LEU A 165 -12.25 -5.57 0.03
N LEU A 166 -11.47 -4.75 -0.69
CA LEU A 166 -10.85 -5.15 -1.95
C LEU A 166 -9.83 -6.28 -1.75
N LEU A 167 -9.03 -6.22 -0.69
CA LEU A 167 -8.06 -7.27 -0.34
C LEU A 167 -8.77 -8.58 0.07
N LEU A 168 -9.90 -8.48 0.79
CA LEU A 168 -10.76 -9.62 1.13
C LEU A 168 -11.32 -10.28 -0.14
N LEU A 169 -11.88 -9.49 -1.06
CA LEU A 169 -12.36 -9.98 -2.35
C LEU A 169 -11.23 -10.60 -3.18
N ALA A 170 -10.02 -10.01 -3.14
CA ALA A 170 -8.84 -10.58 -3.78
C ALA A 170 -8.45 -11.93 -3.16
N GLY A 171 -8.51 -12.07 -1.84
CA GLY A 171 -8.27 -13.31 -1.13
C GLY A 171 -9.29 -14.40 -1.51
N VAL A 172 -10.57 -14.05 -1.54
CA VAL A 172 -11.67 -14.97 -1.89
C VAL A 172 -11.60 -15.42 -3.37
N THR A 173 -11.11 -14.56 -4.26
CA THR A 173 -10.91 -14.86 -5.69
C THR A 173 -9.56 -15.52 -6.00
N TRP A 174 -8.97 -16.20 -5.01
CA TRP A 174 -7.71 -16.96 -5.17
C TRP A 174 -6.55 -16.09 -5.69
N GLY A 175 -6.59 -14.79 -5.38
CA GLY A 175 -5.59 -13.81 -5.77
C GLY A 175 -5.87 -13.09 -7.10
N LEU A 176 -6.82 -13.52 -7.93
CA LEU A 176 -7.11 -12.82 -9.19
C LEU A 176 -7.59 -11.37 -8.95
N GLY A 177 -8.31 -11.12 -7.84
CA GLY A 177 -8.72 -9.77 -7.46
C GLY A 177 -7.56 -8.81 -7.13
N PHE A 178 -6.33 -9.30 -6.94
CA PHE A 178 -5.15 -8.42 -6.78
C PHE A 178 -4.86 -7.58 -8.02
N LEU A 179 -5.31 -8.01 -9.20
CA LEU A 179 -5.25 -7.21 -10.42
C LEU A 179 -5.97 -5.86 -10.28
N VAL A 180 -6.99 -5.80 -9.43
CA VAL A 180 -7.76 -4.58 -9.15
C VAL A 180 -7.39 -3.97 -7.79
N ALA A 181 -7.09 -4.81 -6.80
CA ALA A 181 -6.77 -4.34 -5.45
C ALA A 181 -5.46 -3.55 -5.40
N PHE A 182 -4.38 -4.00 -6.07
CA PHE A 182 -3.11 -3.26 -6.05
C PHE A 182 -3.19 -1.88 -6.73
N PRO A 183 -3.77 -1.73 -7.93
CA PRO A 183 -3.95 -0.40 -8.52
C PRO A 183 -4.80 0.52 -7.64
N MET A 184 -5.88 -0.01 -7.06
CA MET A 184 -6.72 0.77 -6.14
C MET A 184 -5.96 1.18 -4.88
N LEU A 185 -5.13 0.30 -4.32
CA LEU A 185 -4.25 0.60 -3.18
C LEU A 185 -3.30 1.76 -3.54
N PHE A 186 -2.63 1.67 -4.68
CA PHE A 186 -1.63 2.66 -5.06
C PHE A 186 -2.22 4.01 -5.42
N PHE A 187 -3.31 4.04 -6.21
CA PHE A 187 -4.01 5.27 -6.54
C PHE A 187 -4.63 5.90 -5.30
N SER A 188 -5.23 5.10 -4.42
CA SER A 188 -5.81 5.59 -3.18
C SER A 188 -4.75 6.23 -2.30
N SER A 189 -3.59 5.59 -2.14
CA SER A 189 -2.47 6.14 -1.38
C SER A 189 -1.97 7.46 -1.99
N HIS A 190 -1.87 7.54 -3.32
CA HIS A 190 -1.46 8.76 -4.00
C HIS A 190 -2.41 9.94 -3.72
N TYR A 191 -3.71 9.73 -3.90
CA TYR A 191 -4.70 10.78 -3.69
C TYR A 191 -4.83 11.14 -2.21
N SER A 192 -4.78 10.16 -1.30
CA SER A 192 -4.85 10.44 0.13
C SER A 192 -3.63 11.18 0.64
N TYR A 193 -2.44 10.89 0.09
CA TYR A 193 -1.25 11.66 0.40
C TYR A 193 -1.42 13.12 -0.01
N ASN A 194 -1.89 13.37 -1.23
CA ASN A 194 -2.10 14.74 -1.73
C ASN A 194 -3.15 15.52 -0.93
N GLU A 195 -4.19 14.84 -0.44
CA GLU A 195 -5.19 15.44 0.45
C GLU A 195 -4.62 15.72 1.85
N MET A 196 -3.75 14.84 2.37
CA MET A 196 -3.24 14.90 3.74
C MET A 196 -1.97 15.72 3.90
N LYS A 197 -1.18 15.93 2.84
CA LYS A 197 0.14 16.56 2.95
C LYS A 197 0.12 17.97 3.51
N THR A 198 -0.97 18.72 3.29
CA THR A 198 -1.15 20.06 3.86
C THR A 198 -1.41 20.04 5.37
N LEU A 199 -1.75 18.88 5.92
CA LEU A 199 -2.00 18.65 7.34
C LEU A 199 -0.77 18.08 8.06
N PHE A 200 0.29 17.74 7.32
CA PHE A 200 1.60 17.34 7.86
C PHE A 200 2.34 18.60 8.32
N VAL A 201 1.83 19.25 9.35
CA VAL A 201 2.42 20.46 9.92
C VAL A 201 3.31 20.06 11.09
N LYS A 202 4.59 20.46 11.01
CA LYS A 202 5.52 20.47 12.12
C LYS A 202 5.02 21.52 13.12
N LYS A 203 4.53 21.09 14.29
CA LYS A 203 4.34 22.00 15.43
C LYS A 203 5.59 22.00 16.26
#